data_AF-A0A659VIU5-F1
#
_entry.id   AF-A0A659VIU5-F1
#
_cell.length_a   1.000
_cell.length_b   1.000
_cell.length_c   1.000
_cell.angle_alpha   90.00
_cell.angle_beta   90.00
_cell.angle_gamma   90.00
#
_symmetry.space_group_name_H-M   'P 1'
#
loop_
_entity.id
_entity.type
_entity.pdbx_description
1 polymer ?
#
loop_
_entity_poly.entity_id
_entity_poly.type
_entity_poly.pdbx_seq_one_letter_code
_entity_poly.pdbx_strand_id
1 'polypeptide(L)'
;MPSKDDSHRWSNCMFCGKPVGKTERSREHVLPMWMLRATGDPNRLIRIEADPVSGAEIIRPASTFHFPACRSCNERYGKTLETHAQKAMEALFGGKSLRVGQCYRLLDWLDKVRVGLWIAYNTLHKESFPPKFRIDQRLGNKDRIAIISVDPHDNSRGFGIGGTDNNVFRTTQAGIFLRINNVRIISMSYESFISRFAGMPYAKEMFASADDLNTLLFDETSDDYDLKQDWREFAMPGATIIAQSVFWPGGHMADARWQRYINRNTVGRLKNKLRVSKPEHLNRFFQTQLISNAEGDFRYYADPKKHLRVGVARANSDAQFMKTLYVLLMKYVVELSPTRVINQAGEKRGIVFLAMLWLENALQITFRLREIGIQDPKLIDYLVNELQKVTRTREESVANLQGTCVPEYSRLSS
;
A
#
# COMPACT_ATOMS: atom_id res chain seq x y z
N MET A 1 9.13 30.87 10.38
CA MET A 1 9.37 31.19 8.96
C MET A 1 10.27 30.12 8.38
N PRO A 2 9.88 29.40 7.31
CA PRO A 2 10.75 28.39 6.73
C PRO A 2 11.98 29.06 6.11
N SER A 3 13.16 28.49 6.35
CA SER A 3 14.44 29.03 5.90
C SER A 3 14.56 28.94 4.37
N LYS A 4 15.39 29.80 3.75
CA LYS A 4 15.65 29.80 2.29
C LYS A 4 16.11 28.43 1.74
N ASP A 5 16.58 27.53 2.61
CA ASP A 5 17.07 26.20 2.26
C ASP A 5 15.96 25.19 1.90
N ASP A 6 14.71 25.44 2.29
CA ASP A 6 13.58 24.54 1.95
C ASP A 6 13.18 24.61 0.47
N SER A 7 13.59 25.65 -0.25
CA SER A 7 13.30 25.82 -1.68
C SER A 7 13.97 24.76 -2.59
N HIS A 8 14.98 24.06 -2.07
CA HIS A 8 15.71 23.02 -2.80
C HIS A 8 15.16 21.59 -2.61
N ARG A 9 14.34 21.33 -1.57
CA ARG A 9 13.80 19.97 -1.32
C ARG A 9 12.74 19.53 -2.35
N TRP A 10 12.06 20.49 -2.99
CA TRP A 10 10.95 20.21 -3.91
C TRP A 10 11.36 20.18 -5.39
N SER A 11 12.65 20.26 -5.71
CA SER A 11 13.19 19.98 -7.05
C SER A 11 13.66 18.54 -7.22
N ASN A 12 13.46 17.70 -6.21
CA ASN A 12 13.86 16.29 -6.23
C ASN A 12 13.00 15.46 -7.20
N CYS A 13 13.65 14.51 -7.87
CA CYS A 13 12.98 13.60 -8.78
C CYS A 13 11.99 12.70 -8.02
N MET A 14 10.74 12.63 -8.46
CA MET A 14 9.76 11.73 -7.83
C MET A 14 10.09 10.24 -8.00
N PHE A 15 10.89 9.87 -8.99
CA PHE A 15 11.30 8.49 -9.20
C PHE A 15 12.42 8.05 -8.27
N CYS A 16 13.54 8.78 -8.24
CA CYS A 16 14.78 8.36 -7.55
C CYS A 16 15.15 9.25 -6.35
N GLY A 17 14.46 10.37 -6.16
CA GLY A 17 14.67 11.29 -5.02
C GLY A 17 15.86 12.21 -5.13
N LYS A 18 16.72 12.03 -6.14
CA LYS A 18 17.89 12.90 -6.35
C LYS A 18 17.43 14.32 -6.77
N PRO A 19 18.14 15.38 -6.33
CA PRO A 19 17.93 16.73 -6.84
C PRO A 19 18.05 16.77 -8.36
N VAL A 20 17.18 17.55 -9.02
CA VAL A 20 17.19 17.66 -10.49
C VAL A 20 17.52 19.08 -10.91
N GLY A 21 18.63 19.24 -11.64
CA GLY A 21 19.02 20.51 -12.24
C GLY A 21 18.10 20.95 -13.37
N LYS A 22 18.09 22.25 -13.71
CA LYS A 22 17.18 22.83 -14.72
C LYS A 22 17.29 22.15 -16.09
N THR A 23 18.49 21.79 -16.53
CA THR A 23 18.78 21.21 -17.86
C THR A 23 18.36 19.74 -18.00
N GLU A 24 18.35 18.99 -16.89
CA GLU A 24 18.02 17.56 -16.83
C GLU A 24 16.60 17.29 -16.32
N ARG A 25 15.85 18.36 -16.01
CA ARG A 25 14.49 18.27 -15.49
C ARG A 25 13.50 17.93 -16.59
N SER A 26 12.62 17.00 -16.28
CA SER A 26 11.37 16.69 -16.98
C SER A 26 10.20 16.86 -16.02
N ARG A 27 8.98 16.77 -16.56
CA ARG A 27 7.73 16.81 -15.78
C ARG A 27 7.07 15.45 -15.91
N GLU A 28 6.99 14.74 -14.79
CA GLU A 28 6.33 13.45 -14.74
C GLU A 28 4.87 13.62 -14.32
N HIS A 29 3.96 13.02 -15.08
CA HIS A 29 2.55 13.02 -14.74
C HIS A 29 2.26 11.80 -13.87
N VAL A 30 1.87 12.02 -12.61
CA VAL A 30 1.51 10.93 -11.69
C VAL A 30 0.40 10.08 -12.30
N LEU A 31 -0.65 10.76 -12.77
CA LEU A 31 -1.68 10.20 -13.64
C LEU A 31 -1.24 10.40 -15.10
N PRO A 32 -0.86 9.34 -15.81
CA PRO A 32 -0.16 9.49 -17.08
C PRO A 32 -1.06 10.10 -18.17
N MET A 33 -0.45 10.85 -19.08
CA MET A 33 -1.20 11.60 -20.11
C MET A 33 -2.03 10.69 -21.03
N TRP A 34 -1.59 9.45 -21.28
CA TRP A 34 -2.38 8.48 -22.05
C TRP A 34 -3.70 8.13 -21.34
N MET A 35 -3.70 8.03 -20.01
CA MET A 35 -4.90 7.77 -19.21
C MET A 35 -5.84 8.98 -19.22
N LEU A 36 -5.29 10.19 -19.07
CA LEU A 36 -6.08 11.42 -19.12
C LEU A 36 -6.79 11.59 -20.46
N ARG A 37 -6.10 11.27 -21.57
CA ARG A 37 -6.70 11.26 -22.92
C ARG A 37 -7.72 10.14 -23.10
N ALA A 38 -7.43 8.93 -22.60
CA ALA A 38 -8.35 7.80 -22.69
C ALA A 38 -9.68 8.04 -21.95
N THR A 39 -9.69 8.96 -20.99
CA THR A 39 -10.87 9.29 -20.20
C THR A 39 -11.62 10.51 -20.73
N GLY A 40 -11.16 11.16 -21.82
CA GLY A 40 -11.74 12.37 -22.42
C GLY A 40 -10.77 13.57 -22.43
N ASP A 41 -11.23 14.76 -22.04
CA ASP A 41 -10.39 15.97 -21.98
C ASP A 41 -9.28 15.87 -20.90
N PRO A 42 -7.98 15.95 -21.26
CA PRO A 42 -6.89 15.99 -20.30
C PRO A 42 -6.83 17.27 -19.46
N ASN A 43 -7.48 18.34 -19.91
CA ASN A 43 -7.50 19.63 -19.21
C ASN A 43 -8.73 19.79 -18.30
N ARG A 44 -9.56 18.74 -18.15
CA ARG A 44 -10.68 18.77 -17.21
C ARG A 44 -10.21 19.21 -15.83
N LEU A 45 -11.02 20.02 -15.17
CA LEU A 45 -10.77 20.43 -13.80
C LEU A 45 -10.94 19.24 -12.87
N ILE A 46 -9.94 19.00 -12.05
CA ILE A 46 -9.98 18.02 -10.98
C ILE A 46 -9.81 18.72 -9.65
N ARG A 47 -10.57 18.27 -8.66
CA ARG A 47 -10.29 18.55 -7.27
C ARG A 47 -9.11 17.67 -6.87
N ILE A 48 -7.96 18.29 -6.64
CA ILE A 48 -6.77 17.58 -6.20
C ILE A 48 -6.90 17.30 -4.71
N GLU A 49 -7.19 18.33 -3.93
CA GLU A 49 -7.30 18.28 -2.47
C GLU A 49 -7.93 19.55 -1.90
N ALA A 50 -8.17 19.59 -0.59
CA ALA A 50 -8.42 20.83 0.17
C ALA A 50 -7.12 21.31 0.83
N ASP A 51 -6.86 22.62 0.82
CA ASP A 51 -5.75 23.22 1.54
C ASP A 51 -5.91 22.94 3.04
N PRO A 52 -4.89 22.36 3.71
CA PRO A 52 -5.03 21.85 5.06
C PRO A 52 -5.15 22.95 6.12
N VAL A 53 -4.83 24.22 5.78
CA VAL A 53 -4.90 25.36 6.69
C VAL A 53 -6.18 26.15 6.50
N SER A 54 -6.53 26.44 5.25
CA SER A 54 -7.68 27.29 4.88
C SER A 54 -8.94 26.50 4.53
N GLY A 55 -8.83 25.18 4.29
CA GLY A 55 -9.93 24.33 3.83
C GLY A 55 -10.34 24.57 2.37
N ALA A 56 -9.69 25.49 1.65
CA ALA A 56 -10.05 25.85 0.28
C ALA A 56 -9.73 24.72 -0.70
N GLU A 57 -10.65 24.40 -1.62
CA GLU A 57 -10.42 23.37 -2.62
C GLU A 57 -9.37 23.81 -3.67
N ILE A 58 -8.35 22.97 -3.87
CA ILE A 58 -7.35 23.14 -4.92
C ILE A 58 -7.87 22.46 -6.18
N ILE A 59 -8.42 23.28 -7.08
CA ILE A 59 -8.97 22.85 -8.38
C ILE A 59 -8.02 23.26 -9.49
N ARG A 60 -7.58 22.31 -10.33
CA ARG A 60 -6.67 22.57 -11.46
C ARG A 60 -6.94 21.62 -12.64
N PRO A 61 -6.48 21.96 -13.86
CA PRO A 61 -6.52 21.02 -14.98
C PRO A 61 -5.70 19.76 -14.68
N ALA A 62 -6.25 18.57 -14.95
CA ALA A 62 -5.58 17.30 -14.65
C ALA A 62 -4.20 17.18 -15.33
N SER A 63 -4.05 17.73 -16.54
CA SER A 63 -2.79 17.79 -17.28
C SER A 63 -1.67 18.56 -16.57
N THR A 64 -2.00 19.43 -15.62
CA THR A 64 -1.00 20.18 -14.83
C THR A 64 -0.54 19.44 -13.58
N PHE A 65 -1.14 18.28 -13.27
CA PHE A 65 -0.79 17.44 -12.13
C PHE A 65 0.48 16.63 -12.41
N HIS A 66 1.59 17.35 -12.51
CA HIS A 66 2.91 16.80 -12.81
C HIS A 66 3.97 17.29 -11.81
N PHE A 67 4.98 16.46 -11.56
CA PHE A 67 6.02 16.72 -10.57
C PHE A 67 7.42 16.62 -11.20
N PRO A 68 8.46 17.18 -10.56
CA PRO A 68 9.82 17.11 -11.09
C PRO A 68 10.32 15.66 -11.22
N ALA A 69 10.97 15.37 -12.34
CA ALA A 69 11.66 14.10 -12.54
C ALA A 69 12.95 14.30 -13.35
N CYS A 70 13.99 13.50 -13.09
CA CYS A 70 15.13 13.37 -14.00
C CYS A 70 14.62 12.91 -15.36
N ARG A 71 15.10 13.51 -16.44
CA ARG A 71 14.75 13.12 -17.82
C ARG A 71 15.00 11.63 -18.06
N SER A 72 16.17 11.11 -17.64
CA SER A 72 16.53 9.70 -17.75
C SER A 72 15.58 8.76 -17.01
N CYS A 73 15.12 9.14 -15.81
CA CYS A 73 14.15 8.34 -15.05
C CYS A 73 12.80 8.33 -15.76
N ASN A 74 12.31 9.51 -16.16
CA ASN A 74 11.02 9.66 -16.81
C ASN A 74 10.97 8.90 -18.15
N GLU A 75 11.98 9.05 -19.01
CA GLU A 75 12.08 8.31 -20.28
C GLU A 75 12.14 6.80 -20.07
N ARG A 76 12.94 6.34 -19.09
CA ARG A 76 13.03 4.92 -18.75
C ARG A 76 11.66 4.37 -18.37
N TYR A 77 10.99 4.97 -17.39
CA TYR A 77 9.69 4.49 -16.92
C TYR A 77 8.58 4.69 -17.95
N GLY A 78 8.63 5.74 -18.78
CA GLY A 78 7.74 5.90 -19.93
C GLY A 78 7.81 4.71 -20.90
N LYS A 79 9.03 4.27 -21.22
CA LYS A 79 9.28 3.15 -22.15
C LYS A 79 9.02 1.79 -21.52
N THR A 80 9.50 1.56 -20.29
CA THR A 80 9.50 0.22 -19.67
C THR A 80 8.28 -0.07 -18.82
N LEU A 81 7.51 0.95 -18.41
CA LEU A 81 6.38 0.79 -17.51
C LEU A 81 5.08 1.34 -18.12
N GLU A 82 5.01 2.63 -18.40
CA GLU A 82 3.77 3.30 -18.86
C GLU A 82 3.26 2.71 -20.18
N THR A 83 4.15 2.46 -21.15
CA THR A 83 3.77 1.84 -22.42
C THR A 83 3.14 0.45 -22.24
N HIS A 84 3.59 -0.33 -21.26
CA HIS A 84 3.04 -1.66 -20.99
C HIS A 84 1.74 -1.59 -20.21
N ALA A 85 1.64 -0.67 -19.25
CA ALA A 85 0.43 -0.41 -18.50
C ALA A 85 -0.70 0.10 -19.40
N GLN A 86 -0.42 1.02 -20.32
CA GLN A 86 -1.36 1.50 -21.32
C GLN A 86 -1.96 0.33 -22.11
N LYS A 87 -1.12 -0.56 -22.65
CA LYS A 87 -1.59 -1.74 -23.41
C LYS A 87 -2.45 -2.68 -22.57
N ALA A 88 -2.13 -2.85 -21.28
CA ALA A 88 -2.94 -3.65 -20.37
C ALA A 88 -4.30 -2.99 -20.12
N MET A 89 -4.32 -1.68 -19.85
CA MET A 89 -5.56 -0.93 -19.63
C MET A 89 -6.44 -0.87 -20.88
N GLU A 90 -5.88 -0.68 -22.07
CA GLU A 90 -6.63 -0.74 -23.34
C GLU A 90 -7.27 -2.11 -23.56
N ALA A 91 -6.59 -3.20 -23.19
CA ALA A 91 -7.18 -4.54 -23.22
C ALA A 91 -8.34 -4.66 -22.20
N LEU A 92 -8.18 -4.13 -20.98
CA LEU A 92 -9.24 -4.12 -19.97
C LEU A 92 -10.47 -3.31 -20.41
N PHE A 93 -10.28 -2.12 -20.99
CA PHE A 93 -11.37 -1.30 -21.50
C PHE A 93 -12.22 -2.07 -22.52
N GLY A 94 -11.56 -2.86 -23.38
CA GLY A 94 -12.23 -3.72 -24.36
C GLY A 94 -12.70 -5.08 -23.83
N GLY A 95 -12.63 -5.34 -22.52
CA GLY A 95 -13.02 -6.62 -21.92
C GLY A 95 -12.16 -7.81 -22.36
N LYS A 96 -10.93 -7.56 -22.83
CA LYS A 96 -10.01 -8.59 -23.33
C LYS A 96 -9.21 -9.22 -22.19
N SER A 97 -8.64 -10.39 -22.46
CA SER A 97 -7.74 -11.07 -21.53
C SER A 97 -6.39 -10.36 -21.42
N LEU A 98 -5.75 -10.47 -20.25
CA LEU A 98 -4.39 -10.01 -20.02
C LEU A 98 -3.43 -11.19 -19.98
N ARG A 99 -2.26 -11.07 -20.60
CA ARG A 99 -1.18 -12.02 -20.34
C ARG A 99 -0.69 -11.88 -18.89
N VAL A 100 -0.27 -12.98 -18.29
CA VAL A 100 0.39 -12.98 -16.96
C VAL A 100 1.53 -11.96 -16.90
N GLY A 101 2.33 -11.85 -17.96
CA GLY A 101 3.37 -10.82 -18.09
C GLY A 101 2.84 -9.38 -18.03
N GLN A 102 1.65 -9.11 -18.60
CA GLN A 102 1.00 -7.80 -18.52
C GLN A 102 0.45 -7.52 -17.13
N CYS A 103 -0.02 -8.54 -16.39
CA CYS A 103 -0.46 -8.39 -15.01
C CYS A 103 0.67 -7.89 -14.10
N TYR A 104 1.90 -8.40 -14.24
CA TYR A 104 3.03 -7.85 -13.48
C TYR A 104 3.30 -6.37 -13.80
N ARG A 105 3.23 -5.99 -15.09
CA ARG A 105 3.41 -4.58 -15.50
C ARG A 105 2.30 -3.68 -14.99
N LEU A 106 1.07 -4.19 -14.93
CA LEU A 106 -0.05 -3.48 -14.31
C LEU A 106 0.20 -3.28 -12.82
N LEU A 107 0.65 -4.30 -12.08
CA LEU A 107 1.01 -4.19 -10.67
C LEU A 107 2.14 -3.17 -10.44
N ASP A 108 3.22 -3.21 -11.25
CA ASP A 108 4.29 -2.20 -11.20
C ASP A 108 3.72 -0.79 -11.43
N TRP A 109 2.81 -0.62 -12.38
CA TRP A 109 2.24 0.69 -12.69
C TRP A 109 1.33 1.20 -11.59
N LEU A 110 0.53 0.31 -10.98
CA LEU A 110 -0.29 0.64 -9.82
C LEU A 110 0.56 1.06 -8.62
N ASP A 111 1.74 0.44 -8.42
CA ASP A 111 2.71 0.88 -7.41
C ASP A 111 3.22 2.29 -7.73
N LYS A 112 3.58 2.57 -8.99
CA LYS A 112 4.00 3.90 -9.44
C LYS A 112 2.91 4.96 -9.20
N VAL A 113 1.67 4.67 -9.56
CA VAL A 113 0.56 5.62 -9.39
C VAL A 113 0.31 5.87 -7.91
N ARG A 114 0.25 4.82 -7.08
CA ARG A 114 0.01 4.93 -5.63
C ARG A 114 1.10 5.74 -4.92
N VAL A 115 2.38 5.41 -5.17
CA VAL A 115 3.51 6.13 -4.55
C VAL A 115 3.63 7.54 -5.12
N GLY A 116 3.38 7.71 -6.42
CA GLY A 116 3.37 9.03 -7.07
C GLY A 116 2.29 9.95 -6.49
N LEU A 117 1.07 9.45 -6.25
CA LEU A 117 -0.01 10.19 -5.59
C LEU A 117 0.39 10.59 -4.17
N TRP A 118 0.97 9.66 -3.40
CA TRP A 118 1.45 9.98 -2.07
C TRP A 118 2.52 11.08 -2.06
N ILE A 119 3.55 10.99 -2.91
CA ILE A 119 4.59 12.02 -3.03
C ILE A 119 3.98 13.37 -3.44
N ALA A 120 3.03 13.33 -4.38
CA ALA A 120 2.31 14.51 -4.84
C ALA A 120 1.58 15.21 -3.70
N TYR A 121 0.79 14.46 -2.93
CA TYR A 121 0.05 14.98 -1.78
C TYR A 121 0.98 15.53 -0.70
N ASN A 122 2.05 14.81 -0.33
CA ASN A 122 3.05 15.31 0.62
C ASN A 122 3.66 16.66 0.16
N THR A 123 3.92 16.78 -1.15
CA THR A 123 4.51 18.00 -1.73
C THR A 123 3.51 19.16 -1.70
N LEU A 124 2.25 18.92 -2.05
CA LEU A 124 1.20 19.94 -2.10
C LEU A 124 0.82 20.43 -0.70
N HIS A 125 0.75 19.52 0.27
CA HIS A 125 0.46 19.85 1.67
C HIS A 125 1.61 20.47 2.43
N LYS A 126 2.81 20.50 1.84
CA LYS A 126 4.03 20.93 2.52
C LYS A 126 4.18 20.17 3.84
N GLU A 127 3.92 18.86 3.79
CA GLU A 127 4.00 18.00 4.96
C GLU A 127 5.37 18.18 5.62
N SER A 128 5.38 18.26 6.94
CA SER A 128 6.62 18.48 7.70
C SER A 128 7.57 17.28 7.59
N PHE A 129 7.03 16.10 7.25
CA PHE A 129 7.78 14.88 7.06
C PHE A 129 8.07 14.68 5.57
N PRO A 130 9.36 14.64 5.17
CA PRO A 130 9.70 14.36 3.78
C PRO A 130 9.28 12.92 3.41
N PRO A 131 8.99 12.66 2.12
CA PRO A 131 8.72 11.30 1.66
C PRO A 131 9.86 10.35 2.05
N LYS A 132 9.52 9.30 2.79
CA LYS A 132 10.44 8.23 3.27
C LYS A 132 11.14 7.48 2.14
N PHE A 133 10.49 7.41 0.99
CA PHE A 133 10.99 6.71 -0.19
C PHE A 133 10.42 7.33 -1.47
N ARG A 134 10.89 6.80 -2.61
CA ARG A 134 10.51 7.23 -3.96
C ARG A 134 9.95 6.06 -4.75
N ILE A 135 9.47 6.32 -5.97
CA ILE A 135 8.80 5.28 -6.77
C ILE A 135 9.74 4.10 -7.03
N ASP A 136 11.01 4.34 -7.37
CA ASP A 136 11.96 3.27 -7.69
C ASP A 136 12.32 2.37 -6.51
N GLN A 137 12.31 2.92 -5.30
CA GLN A 137 12.56 2.21 -4.06
C GLN A 137 11.41 1.31 -3.62
N ARG A 138 10.20 1.51 -4.15
CA ARG A 138 9.00 0.76 -3.72
C ARG A 138 8.45 -0.20 -4.78
N LEU A 139 8.73 0.05 -6.05
CA LEU A 139 8.20 -0.71 -7.18
C LEU A 139 8.43 -2.22 -7.03
N GLY A 140 7.37 -3.01 -6.84
CA GLY A 140 7.47 -4.46 -6.71
C GLY A 140 8.25 -4.97 -5.50
N ASN A 141 8.62 -4.10 -4.54
CA ASN A 141 9.41 -4.49 -3.38
C ASN A 141 8.59 -5.03 -2.22
N LYS A 142 7.27 -5.18 -2.42
CA LYS A 142 6.29 -5.53 -1.41
C LYS A 142 5.19 -6.38 -1.96
N ASP A 143 4.51 -7.04 -1.03
CA ASP A 143 3.25 -7.72 -1.29
C ASP A 143 2.29 -6.76 -1.95
N ARG A 144 1.66 -7.21 -3.02
CA ARG A 144 0.79 -6.38 -3.85
C ARG A 144 -0.38 -7.17 -4.39
N ILE A 145 -1.53 -6.53 -4.41
CA ILE A 145 -2.77 -7.08 -4.93
C ILE A 145 -3.49 -5.99 -5.75
N ALA A 146 -4.16 -6.43 -6.81
CA ALA A 146 -5.15 -5.64 -7.49
C ALA A 146 -6.46 -6.42 -7.61
N ILE A 147 -7.56 -5.82 -7.17
CA ILE A 147 -8.92 -6.32 -7.37
C ILE A 147 -9.52 -5.53 -8.51
N ILE A 148 -9.77 -6.19 -9.64
CA ILE A 148 -10.09 -5.57 -10.92
C ILE A 148 -11.48 -6.01 -11.37
N SER A 149 -12.35 -5.06 -11.66
CA SER A 149 -13.66 -5.31 -12.25
C SER A 149 -13.83 -4.50 -13.53
N VAL A 150 -14.36 -5.13 -14.57
CA VAL A 150 -14.73 -4.48 -15.83
C VAL A 150 -16.25 -4.50 -15.97
N ASP A 151 -16.88 -3.35 -16.15
CA ASP A 151 -18.32 -3.25 -16.41
C ASP A 151 -18.59 -2.89 -17.88
N PRO A 152 -18.99 -3.84 -18.74
CA PRO A 152 -19.15 -3.61 -20.17
C PRO A 152 -20.33 -2.68 -20.50
N HIS A 153 -21.21 -2.40 -19.52
CA HIS A 153 -22.35 -1.50 -19.69
C HIS A 153 -22.08 -0.10 -19.13
N ASP A 154 -20.97 0.10 -18.42
CA ASP A 154 -20.56 1.41 -17.94
C ASP A 154 -19.93 2.21 -19.08
N ASN A 155 -20.75 3.04 -19.74
CA ASN A 155 -20.31 3.93 -20.81
C ASN A 155 -19.70 5.25 -20.32
N SER A 156 -19.46 5.39 -19.01
CA SER A 156 -18.86 6.60 -18.47
C SER A 156 -17.45 6.83 -19.01
N ARG A 157 -17.15 8.09 -19.29
CA ARG A 157 -15.79 8.55 -19.61
C ARG A 157 -15.29 9.42 -18.48
N GLY A 158 -14.21 8.98 -17.85
CA GLY A 158 -13.68 9.67 -16.70
C GLY A 158 -12.75 8.83 -15.87
N PHE A 159 -12.24 9.44 -14.82
CA PHE A 159 -11.54 8.71 -13.78
C PHE A 159 -11.98 9.19 -12.40
N GLY A 160 -11.82 8.30 -11.43
CA GLY A 160 -12.02 8.58 -10.02
C GLY A 160 -10.86 8.01 -9.23
N ILE A 161 -10.46 8.70 -8.16
CA ILE A 161 -9.43 8.26 -7.23
C ILE A 161 -10.05 8.30 -5.85
N GLY A 162 -9.83 7.25 -5.06
CA GLY A 162 -10.31 7.18 -3.68
C GLY A 162 -9.28 6.54 -2.76
N GLY A 163 -9.46 6.77 -1.46
CA GLY A 163 -8.58 6.22 -0.42
C GLY A 163 -7.27 6.98 -0.27
N THR A 164 -7.08 8.13 -0.93
CA THR A 164 -5.91 8.99 -0.79
C THR A 164 -6.08 10.08 0.27
N ASP A 165 -7.31 10.30 0.73
CA ASP A 165 -7.79 11.38 1.59
C ASP A 165 -7.88 10.97 3.07
N ASN A 166 -6.96 10.12 3.52
CA ASN A 166 -6.89 9.61 4.89
C ASN A 166 -5.44 9.42 5.35
N ASN A 167 -5.23 9.38 6.66
CA ASN A 167 -3.92 9.25 7.29
C ASN A 167 -3.28 7.89 7.05
N VAL A 168 -4.07 6.82 6.86
CA VAL A 168 -3.51 5.51 6.51
C VAL A 168 -2.75 5.64 5.19
N PHE A 169 -3.29 6.33 4.20
CA PHE A 169 -2.57 6.59 2.95
C PHE A 169 -1.35 7.50 3.15
N ARG A 170 -1.47 8.55 3.97
CA ARG A 170 -0.35 9.45 4.29
C ARG A 170 0.82 8.73 4.96
N THR A 171 0.53 7.76 5.84
CA THR A 171 1.52 7.08 6.68
C THR A 171 2.05 5.78 6.06
N THR A 172 1.19 5.01 5.40
CA THR A 172 1.51 3.64 4.91
C THR A 172 1.48 3.49 3.39
N GLN A 173 0.79 4.39 2.67
CA GLN A 173 0.60 4.34 1.22
C GLN A 173 0.00 3.00 0.75
N ALA A 174 -0.76 2.34 1.63
CA ALA A 174 -1.06 0.93 1.47
C ALA A 174 -2.13 0.61 0.43
N GLY A 175 -3.03 1.55 0.12
CA GLY A 175 -4.15 1.26 -0.77
C GLY A 175 -4.76 2.48 -1.45
N ILE A 176 -5.21 2.29 -2.69
CA ILE A 176 -6.00 3.26 -3.45
C ILE A 176 -7.11 2.55 -4.22
N PHE A 177 -8.18 3.28 -4.48
CA PHE A 177 -9.19 2.96 -5.46
C PHE A 177 -8.96 3.80 -6.72
N LEU A 178 -9.07 3.17 -7.88
CA LEU A 178 -9.03 3.82 -9.19
C LEU A 178 -10.24 3.37 -10.01
N ARG A 179 -10.99 4.35 -10.53
CA ARG A 179 -11.91 4.16 -11.64
C ARG A 179 -11.30 4.77 -12.89
N ILE A 180 -11.31 4.05 -14.00
CA ILE A 180 -10.87 4.55 -15.31
C ILE A 180 -11.86 4.03 -16.35
N ASN A 181 -12.72 4.93 -16.84
CA ASN A 181 -13.88 4.59 -17.66
C ASN A 181 -14.71 3.47 -16.98
N ASN A 182 -14.80 2.32 -17.66
CA ASN A 182 -15.53 1.14 -17.24
C ASN A 182 -14.75 0.16 -16.35
N VAL A 183 -13.51 0.50 -15.98
CA VAL A 183 -12.63 -0.35 -15.17
C VAL A 183 -12.52 0.21 -13.76
N ARG A 184 -12.72 -0.65 -12.77
CA ARG A 184 -12.55 -0.36 -11.33
C ARG A 184 -11.43 -1.22 -10.77
N ILE A 185 -10.52 -0.60 -10.03
CA ILE A 185 -9.34 -1.25 -9.48
C ILE A 185 -9.17 -0.82 -8.02
N ILE A 186 -9.12 -1.78 -7.10
CA ILE A 186 -8.45 -1.58 -5.81
C ILE A 186 -7.00 -2.00 -6.02
N SER A 187 -6.06 -1.11 -5.73
CA SER A 187 -4.63 -1.43 -5.68
C SER A 187 -4.17 -1.32 -4.24
N MET A 188 -3.59 -2.39 -3.71
CA MET A 188 -2.99 -2.37 -2.39
C MET A 188 -1.59 -2.97 -2.40
N SER A 189 -0.70 -2.41 -1.60
CA SER A 189 0.61 -2.98 -1.34
C SER A 189 1.15 -2.54 0.00
N TYR A 190 1.53 -3.51 0.82
CA TYR A 190 1.97 -3.27 2.18
C TYR A 190 2.90 -4.41 2.63
N GLU A 191 3.55 -4.28 3.78
CA GLU A 191 4.43 -5.33 4.31
C GLU A 191 3.63 -6.59 4.65
N SER A 192 4.11 -7.76 4.22
CA SER A 192 3.52 -9.08 4.55
C SER A 192 2.01 -9.24 4.26
N PHE A 193 1.42 -8.33 3.50
CA PHE A 193 -0.02 -8.17 3.38
C PHE A 193 -0.73 -9.41 2.83
N ILE A 194 -0.15 -10.03 1.80
CA ILE A 194 -0.73 -11.22 1.17
C ILE A 194 0.13 -12.48 1.37
N SER A 195 1.30 -12.34 2.00
CA SER A 195 2.24 -13.43 2.24
C SER A 195 1.60 -14.59 2.98
N ARG A 196 0.81 -14.30 4.02
CA ARG A 196 0.04 -15.31 4.76
C ARG A 196 -0.82 -16.18 3.82
N PHE A 197 -1.60 -15.53 2.95
CA PHE A 197 -2.50 -16.21 2.01
C PHE A 197 -1.75 -16.92 0.88
N ALA A 198 -0.55 -16.46 0.55
CA ALA A 198 0.37 -17.08 -0.38
C ALA A 198 1.17 -18.25 0.25
N GLY A 199 0.93 -18.60 1.52
CA GLY A 199 1.69 -19.63 2.22
C GLY A 199 3.18 -19.28 2.33
N MET A 200 3.49 -17.99 2.47
CA MET A 200 4.80 -17.43 2.70
C MET A 200 4.92 -16.96 4.17
N PRO A 201 6.14 -16.83 4.72
CA PRO A 201 6.34 -16.18 6.01
C PRO A 201 5.73 -14.78 6.02
N TYR A 202 5.15 -14.38 7.14
CA TYR A 202 4.46 -13.09 7.26
C TYR A 202 4.66 -12.50 8.65
N ALA A 203 4.55 -11.17 8.74
CA ALA A 203 4.58 -10.47 10.01
C ALA A 203 3.33 -10.78 10.83
N LYS A 204 3.50 -11.38 12.02
CA LYS A 204 2.43 -11.48 13.02
C LYS A 204 2.18 -10.13 13.68
N GLU A 205 3.26 -9.40 13.90
CA GLU A 205 3.28 -8.08 14.50
C GLU A 205 4.43 -7.26 13.92
N MET A 206 4.22 -5.94 13.84
CA MET A 206 5.25 -4.99 13.43
C MET A 206 5.63 -4.07 14.59
N PHE A 207 6.91 -3.79 14.68
CA PHE A 207 7.53 -2.87 15.62
C PHE A 207 8.23 -1.77 14.83
N ALA A 208 8.36 -0.59 15.43
CA ALA A 208 9.32 0.40 14.94
C ALA A 208 10.66 0.21 15.67
N SER A 209 11.78 0.58 15.04
CA SER A 209 13.06 0.66 15.74
C SER A 209 13.02 1.82 16.73
N ALA A 210 13.53 1.62 17.95
CA ALA A 210 13.70 2.69 18.92
C ALA A 210 14.69 3.78 18.44
N ASP A 211 15.64 3.40 17.57
CA ASP A 211 16.65 4.30 17.01
C ASP A 211 16.11 5.10 15.80
N ASP A 212 15.16 4.53 15.06
CA ASP A 212 14.48 5.17 13.94
C ASP A 212 13.06 4.63 13.80
N LEU A 213 12.08 5.46 14.17
CA LEU A 213 10.66 5.08 14.13
C LEU A 213 10.14 4.77 12.71
N ASN A 214 10.90 5.08 11.65
CA ASN A 214 10.56 4.72 10.28
C ASN A 214 11.07 3.33 9.87
N THR A 215 12.03 2.79 10.59
CA THR A 215 12.54 1.45 10.38
C THR A 215 11.59 0.46 11.04
N LEU A 216 10.93 -0.36 10.21
CA LEU A 216 9.98 -1.38 10.66
C LEU A 216 10.70 -2.71 10.85
N LEU A 217 10.43 -3.34 11.99
CA LEU A 217 10.94 -4.64 12.40
C LEU A 217 9.76 -5.59 12.58
N PHE A 218 9.95 -6.87 12.29
CA PHE A 218 8.85 -7.83 12.17
C PHE A 218 9.11 -9.00 13.10
N ASP A 219 8.07 -9.41 13.83
CA ASP A 219 8.02 -10.75 14.40
C ASP A 219 7.47 -11.67 13.31
N GLU A 220 8.38 -12.29 12.56
CA GLU A 220 8.05 -13.18 11.46
C GLU A 220 7.53 -14.51 12.00
N THR A 221 6.36 -14.92 11.51
CA THR A 221 5.79 -16.23 11.77
C THR A 221 5.45 -16.93 10.46
N SER A 222 5.30 -18.24 10.53
CA SER A 222 4.61 -19.02 9.51
C SER A 222 3.44 -19.74 10.17
N ASP A 223 2.33 -19.84 9.46
CA ASP A 223 1.24 -20.73 9.84
C ASP A 223 1.65 -22.21 9.57
N ASP A 224 0.76 -23.15 9.90
CA ASP A 224 0.95 -24.58 9.65
C ASP A 224 1.43 -24.86 8.22
N TYR A 225 2.31 -25.85 8.07
CA TYR A 225 2.92 -26.26 6.79
C TYR A 225 1.86 -26.61 5.72
N ASP A 226 0.66 -26.97 6.18
CA ASP A 226 -0.52 -27.33 5.37
C ASP A 226 -1.61 -26.24 5.33
N LEU A 227 -1.31 -24.97 5.69
CA LEU A 227 -2.28 -23.87 5.63
C LEU A 227 -3.02 -23.86 4.29
N LYS A 228 -4.35 -23.97 4.36
CA LYS A 228 -5.21 -23.79 3.19
C LYS A 228 -5.14 -22.32 2.77
N GLN A 229 -4.67 -22.07 1.55
CA GLN A 229 -4.58 -20.74 0.95
C GLN A 229 -5.99 -20.19 0.69
N ASP A 230 -6.65 -19.68 1.73
CA ASP A 230 -8.03 -19.19 1.68
C ASP A 230 -8.06 -17.70 1.35
N TRP A 231 -8.29 -17.39 0.08
CA TRP A 231 -8.34 -16.02 -0.43
C TRP A 231 -9.76 -15.43 -0.45
N ARG A 232 -10.75 -16.09 0.18
CA ARG A 232 -12.15 -15.64 0.18
C ARG A 232 -12.32 -14.23 0.75
N GLU A 233 -11.42 -13.80 1.63
CA GLU A 233 -11.44 -12.46 2.22
C GLU A 233 -11.21 -11.34 1.20
N PHE A 234 -10.53 -11.63 0.09
CA PHE A 234 -10.34 -10.69 -1.03
C PHE A 234 -11.40 -10.86 -2.12
N ALA A 235 -12.17 -11.95 -2.08
CA ALA A 235 -13.11 -12.30 -3.14
C ALA A 235 -14.19 -11.22 -3.26
N MET A 236 -14.32 -10.69 -4.47
CA MET A 236 -15.38 -9.78 -4.84
C MET A 236 -16.12 -10.36 -6.05
N PRO A 237 -17.44 -10.59 -5.97
CA PRO A 237 -18.20 -11.17 -7.07
C PRO A 237 -17.98 -10.42 -8.39
N GLY A 238 -17.65 -11.18 -9.43
CA GLY A 238 -17.37 -10.67 -10.77
C GLY A 238 -16.05 -9.90 -10.93
N ALA A 239 -15.25 -9.71 -9.87
CA ALA A 239 -13.92 -9.13 -9.98
C ALA A 239 -12.84 -10.22 -10.10
N THR A 240 -11.80 -9.91 -10.87
CA THR A 240 -10.56 -10.70 -10.89
C THR A 240 -9.53 -10.08 -9.99
N ILE A 241 -8.90 -10.94 -9.21
CA ILE A 241 -7.84 -10.60 -8.29
C ILE A 241 -6.53 -11.05 -8.92
N ILE A 242 -5.56 -10.16 -8.94
CA ILE A 242 -4.17 -10.49 -9.27
C ILE A 242 -3.29 -10.10 -8.08
N ALA A 243 -2.38 -10.96 -7.69
CA ALA A 243 -1.57 -10.79 -6.49
C ALA A 243 -0.14 -11.27 -6.74
N GLN A 244 0.81 -10.69 -6.02
CA GLN A 244 2.19 -11.16 -5.95
C GLN A 244 2.75 -10.86 -4.58
N SER A 245 3.11 -11.92 -3.86
CA SER A 245 3.84 -11.79 -2.59
C SER A 245 5.34 -11.65 -2.86
N VAL A 246 6.04 -11.07 -1.90
CA VAL A 246 7.49 -10.97 -1.89
C VAL A 246 8.01 -11.48 -0.56
N PHE A 247 9.24 -11.98 -0.54
CA PHE A 247 9.84 -12.39 0.72
C PHE A 247 11.36 -12.24 0.70
N TRP A 248 11.92 -12.13 1.90
CA TRP A 248 13.35 -12.07 2.13
C TRP A 248 13.73 -13.15 3.18
N PRO A 249 14.41 -14.24 2.78
CA PRO A 249 14.76 -15.33 3.71
C PRO A 249 15.74 -14.93 4.83
N GLY A 250 16.60 -13.94 4.59
CA GLY A 250 17.71 -13.49 5.45
C GLY A 250 17.37 -12.49 6.56
N GLY A 251 16.11 -12.37 6.99
CA GLY A 251 15.77 -11.73 8.26
C GLY A 251 15.81 -12.76 9.39
N HIS A 252 16.92 -12.85 10.13
CA HIS A 252 17.05 -13.68 11.36
C HIS A 252 16.86 -15.21 11.23
N MET A 253 16.52 -15.77 10.06
CA MET A 253 16.31 -17.21 9.91
C MET A 253 17.63 -17.98 9.77
N ALA A 254 17.91 -18.86 10.75
CA ALA A 254 19.03 -19.79 10.67
C ALA A 254 18.82 -20.85 9.57
N ASP A 255 19.85 -21.02 8.74
CA ASP A 255 19.93 -21.66 7.40
C ASP A 255 19.25 -23.04 7.20
N ALA A 256 18.95 -23.80 8.27
CA ALA A 256 18.35 -25.13 8.18
C ALA A 256 16.82 -25.16 8.36
N ARG A 257 16.21 -24.09 8.91
CA ARG A 257 14.77 -24.09 9.25
C ARG A 257 13.88 -23.42 8.21
N TRP A 258 14.42 -22.62 7.28
CA TRP A 258 13.61 -21.82 6.34
C TRP A 258 12.63 -22.66 5.48
N GLN A 259 12.97 -23.92 5.15
CA GLN A 259 12.08 -24.83 4.42
C GLN A 259 10.79 -25.16 5.19
N ARG A 260 10.78 -24.99 6.52
CA ARG A 260 9.61 -25.17 7.39
C ARG A 260 8.70 -23.94 7.42
N TYR A 261 9.21 -22.76 7.05
CA TYR A 261 8.47 -21.49 7.12
C TYR A 261 7.64 -21.19 5.86
N ILE A 262 7.77 -22.00 4.81
CA ILE A 262 7.02 -21.85 3.55
C ILE A 262 6.11 -23.07 3.39
N ASN A 263 4.84 -22.85 3.09
CA ASN A 263 3.86 -23.89 2.84
C ASN A 263 4.34 -24.88 1.76
N ARG A 264 4.07 -26.19 1.94
CA ARG A 264 4.52 -27.26 1.02
C ARG A 264 4.19 -26.99 -0.44
N ASN A 265 2.97 -26.52 -0.70
CA ASN A 265 2.47 -26.26 -2.04
C ASN A 265 3.20 -25.08 -2.69
N THR A 266 3.65 -24.12 -1.87
CA THR A 266 4.45 -22.99 -2.33
C THR A 266 5.91 -23.38 -2.52
N VAL A 267 6.50 -24.18 -1.62
CA VAL A 267 7.87 -24.73 -1.77
C VAL A 267 8.02 -25.52 -3.06
N GLY A 268 7.10 -26.42 -3.37
CA GLY A 268 7.14 -27.21 -4.60
C GLY A 268 7.21 -26.34 -5.87
N ARG A 269 6.53 -25.19 -5.87
CA ARG A 269 6.50 -24.22 -6.97
C ARG A 269 7.75 -23.34 -7.02
N LEU A 270 8.41 -23.14 -5.88
CA LEU A 270 9.63 -22.35 -5.75
C LEU A 270 10.92 -23.16 -5.89
N LYS A 271 10.87 -24.50 -5.76
CA LYS A 271 12.05 -25.38 -5.67
C LYS A 271 13.10 -25.17 -6.78
N ASN A 272 12.66 -24.85 -8.00
CA ASN A 272 13.56 -24.59 -9.14
C ASN A 272 14.06 -23.14 -9.22
N LYS A 273 13.40 -22.20 -8.53
CA LYS A 273 13.78 -20.77 -8.47
C LYS A 273 14.59 -20.43 -7.22
N LEU A 274 14.36 -21.16 -6.14
CA LEU A 274 14.96 -20.94 -4.83
C LEU A 274 16.04 -21.98 -4.56
N ARG A 275 17.21 -21.80 -5.16
CA ARG A 275 18.39 -22.62 -4.86
C ARG A 275 19.24 -21.89 -3.82
N VAL A 276 19.01 -22.19 -2.54
CA VAL A 276 19.89 -21.77 -1.45
C VAL A 276 21.00 -22.80 -1.35
N SER A 277 22.19 -22.46 -1.86
CA SER A 277 23.37 -23.32 -1.80
C SER A 277 24.53 -22.67 -1.03
N LYS A 278 24.36 -21.42 -0.63
CA LYS A 278 25.31 -20.60 0.10
C LYS A 278 24.55 -19.64 1.03
N PRO A 279 25.10 -19.26 2.18
CA PRO A 279 24.46 -18.32 3.11
C PRO A 279 24.07 -16.99 2.45
N GLU A 280 24.89 -16.49 1.51
CA GLU A 280 24.60 -15.26 0.74
C GLU A 280 23.31 -15.33 -0.09
N HIS A 281 22.81 -16.54 -0.40
CA HIS A 281 21.55 -16.72 -1.11
C HIS A 281 20.33 -16.40 -0.23
N LEU A 282 20.46 -16.42 1.10
CA LEU A 282 19.41 -16.01 2.03
C LEU A 282 19.16 -14.50 1.97
N ASN A 283 20.15 -13.72 1.55
CA ASN A 283 20.02 -12.27 1.41
C ASN A 283 19.33 -11.83 0.11
N ARG A 284 18.83 -12.78 -0.68
CA ARG A 284 18.16 -12.47 -1.95
C ARG A 284 16.71 -12.11 -1.71
N PHE A 285 16.28 -11.02 -2.35
CA PHE A 285 14.88 -10.65 -2.47
C PHE A 285 14.19 -11.54 -3.50
N PHE A 286 13.02 -12.09 -3.16
CA PHE A 286 12.25 -12.94 -4.06
C PHE A 286 10.84 -12.40 -4.25
N GLN A 287 10.41 -12.39 -5.52
CA GLN A 287 9.02 -12.19 -5.89
C GLN A 287 8.41 -13.52 -6.32
N THR A 288 7.23 -13.85 -5.81
CA THR A 288 6.55 -15.08 -6.22
C THR A 288 6.00 -14.98 -7.65
N GLN A 289 5.55 -16.11 -8.19
CA GLN A 289 4.70 -16.09 -9.37
C GLN A 289 3.38 -15.37 -9.07
N LEU A 290 2.72 -14.89 -10.13
CA LEU A 290 1.42 -14.25 -10.08
C LEU A 290 0.38 -15.21 -9.52
N ILE A 291 -0.42 -14.74 -8.59
CA ILE A 291 -1.56 -15.44 -8.02
C ILE A 291 -2.83 -14.79 -8.58
N SER A 292 -3.80 -15.58 -9.04
CA SER A 292 -5.06 -15.03 -9.54
C SER A 292 -6.23 -16.03 -9.51
N ASN A 293 -7.44 -15.51 -9.30
CA ASN A 293 -8.71 -16.24 -9.40
C ASN A 293 -9.35 -16.20 -10.81
N ALA A 294 -8.62 -15.78 -11.84
CA ALA A 294 -9.16 -15.55 -13.19
C ALA A 294 -9.90 -16.73 -13.85
N GLU A 295 -9.64 -17.97 -13.42
CA GLU A 295 -10.37 -19.17 -13.90
C GLU A 295 -11.17 -19.84 -12.75
N GLY A 296 -11.79 -19.03 -11.89
CA GLY A 296 -12.71 -19.45 -10.82
C GLY A 296 -12.05 -19.58 -9.45
N ASP A 297 -10.88 -20.23 -9.41
CA ASP A 297 -10.12 -20.48 -8.18
C ASP A 297 -8.73 -19.83 -8.20
N PHE A 298 -8.23 -19.49 -7.01
CA PHE A 298 -6.90 -18.93 -6.82
C PHE A 298 -5.81 -19.95 -7.10
N ARG A 299 -4.90 -19.61 -8.01
CA ARG A 299 -3.72 -20.42 -8.35
C ARG A 299 -2.54 -19.54 -8.76
N TYR A 300 -1.37 -20.16 -8.80
CA TYR A 300 -0.15 -19.54 -9.32
C TYR A 300 -0.04 -19.71 -10.83
N TYR A 301 0.49 -18.69 -11.50
CA TYR A 301 0.71 -18.68 -12.94
C TYR A 301 2.20 -18.52 -13.25
N ALA A 302 2.79 -19.62 -13.72
CA ALA A 302 4.20 -19.68 -14.06
C ALA A 302 4.53 -19.12 -15.46
N ASP A 303 3.65 -19.38 -16.44
CA ASP A 303 3.86 -18.97 -17.83
C ASP A 303 3.46 -17.49 -18.04
N PRO A 304 4.40 -16.60 -18.37
CA PRO A 304 4.11 -15.19 -18.62
C PRO A 304 3.24 -14.97 -19.88
N LYS A 305 3.13 -15.95 -20.78
CA LYS A 305 2.33 -15.86 -22.01
C LYS A 305 0.87 -16.30 -21.81
N LYS A 306 0.54 -16.99 -20.72
CA LYS A 306 -0.82 -17.43 -20.42
C LYS A 306 -1.76 -16.22 -20.32
N HIS A 307 -2.91 -16.31 -20.97
CA HIS A 307 -3.93 -15.28 -20.98
C HIS A 307 -4.93 -15.51 -19.83
N LEU A 308 -5.19 -14.47 -19.04
CA LEU A 308 -6.11 -14.44 -17.93
C LEU A 308 -7.33 -13.60 -18.32
N ARG A 309 -8.52 -14.18 -18.23
CA ARG A 309 -9.76 -13.44 -18.45
C ARG A 309 -10.10 -12.66 -17.18
N VAL A 310 -10.26 -11.35 -17.32
CA VAL A 310 -10.71 -10.51 -16.22
C VAL A 310 -12.23 -10.59 -16.09
N GLY A 311 -12.69 -10.68 -14.86
CA GLY A 311 -14.07 -10.79 -14.48
C GLY A 311 -14.87 -9.57 -14.89
N VAL A 312 -16.13 -9.85 -15.21
CA VAL A 312 -17.12 -8.87 -15.64
C VAL A 312 -18.16 -8.77 -14.54
N ALA A 313 -18.40 -7.58 -14.01
CA ALA A 313 -19.40 -7.38 -12.97
C ALA A 313 -20.29 -6.17 -13.28
N ARG A 314 -21.61 -6.42 -13.31
CA ARG A 314 -22.64 -5.39 -13.54
C ARG A 314 -23.07 -4.66 -12.27
N ALA A 315 -22.72 -5.19 -11.10
CA ALA A 315 -23.21 -4.70 -9.80
C ALA A 315 -22.14 -4.01 -8.96
N ASN A 316 -20.90 -3.93 -9.46
CA ASN A 316 -19.79 -3.35 -8.71
C ASN A 316 -19.79 -1.82 -8.83
N SER A 317 -20.36 -1.17 -7.83
CA SER A 317 -20.35 0.30 -7.72
C SER A 317 -19.04 0.83 -7.17
N ASP A 318 -18.75 2.11 -7.44
CA ASP A 318 -17.60 2.82 -6.85
C ASP A 318 -17.65 2.75 -5.30
N ALA A 319 -18.85 2.84 -4.72
CA ALA A 319 -19.06 2.73 -3.28
C ALA A 319 -18.69 1.34 -2.72
N GLN A 320 -19.01 0.25 -3.44
CA GLN A 320 -18.64 -1.10 -3.03
C GLN A 320 -17.12 -1.32 -3.07
N PHE A 321 -16.45 -0.76 -4.07
CA PHE A 321 -14.99 -0.78 -4.16
C PHE A 321 -14.36 0.01 -3.02
N MET A 322 -14.86 1.22 -2.73
CA MET A 322 -14.40 2.03 -1.60
C MET A 322 -14.62 1.34 -0.26
N LYS A 323 -15.80 0.73 -0.06
CA LYS A 323 -16.10 -0.11 1.11
C LYS A 323 -15.06 -1.20 1.28
N THR A 324 -14.80 -1.95 0.22
CA THR A 324 -13.85 -3.09 0.26
C THR A 324 -12.45 -2.59 0.58
N LEU A 325 -12.00 -1.51 -0.07
CA LEU A 325 -10.70 -0.89 0.23
C LEU A 325 -10.56 -0.56 1.72
N TYR A 326 -11.53 0.15 2.30
CA TYR A 326 -11.46 0.56 3.70
C TYR A 326 -11.53 -0.60 4.69
N VAL A 327 -12.33 -1.64 4.39
CA VAL A 327 -12.35 -2.88 5.19
C VAL A 327 -10.98 -3.57 5.16
N LEU A 328 -10.36 -3.67 3.98
CA LEU A 328 -9.02 -4.29 3.85
C LEU A 328 -7.94 -3.44 4.54
N LEU A 329 -8.01 -2.11 4.45
CA LEU A 329 -7.09 -1.22 5.16
C LEU A 329 -7.21 -1.40 6.68
N MET A 330 -8.43 -1.44 7.21
CA MET A 330 -8.64 -1.66 8.64
C MET A 330 -8.04 -2.99 9.10
N LYS A 331 -8.42 -4.07 8.41
CA LYS A 331 -8.10 -5.44 8.84
C LYS A 331 -6.63 -5.82 8.67
N TYR A 332 -5.93 -5.28 7.66
CA TYR A 332 -4.58 -5.77 7.35
C TYR A 332 -3.49 -4.71 7.34
N VAL A 333 -3.84 -3.42 7.40
CA VAL A 333 -2.86 -2.33 7.41
C VAL A 333 -2.86 -1.64 8.77
N VAL A 334 -4.04 -1.27 9.28
CA VAL A 334 -4.16 -0.65 10.60
C VAL A 334 -3.81 -1.65 11.69
N GLU A 335 -4.31 -2.89 11.63
CA GLU A 335 -3.95 -3.94 12.60
C GLU A 335 -2.44 -4.21 12.68
N LEU A 336 -1.72 -4.11 11.56
CA LEU A 336 -0.27 -4.31 11.51
C LEU A 336 0.54 -3.03 11.76
N SER A 337 -0.11 -1.88 11.93
CA SER A 337 0.63 -0.64 12.18
C SER A 337 1.31 -0.68 13.55
N PRO A 338 2.61 -0.32 13.66
CA PRO A 338 3.36 -0.50 14.89
C PRO A 338 2.82 0.42 15.99
N THR A 339 2.51 -0.16 17.15
CA THR A 339 2.16 0.55 18.39
C THR A 339 3.30 0.52 19.42
N ARG A 340 4.36 -0.23 19.11
CA ARG A 340 5.49 -0.53 19.99
C ARG A 340 6.81 -0.32 19.25
N VAL A 341 7.85 -0.01 20.02
CA VAL A 341 9.23 -0.01 19.55
C VAL A 341 10.00 -1.20 20.09
N ILE A 342 11.09 -1.54 19.41
CA ILE A 342 12.10 -2.48 19.89
C ILE A 342 13.48 -1.80 19.84
N ASN A 343 14.26 -1.94 20.91
CA ASN A 343 15.63 -1.42 20.97
C ASN A 343 16.66 -2.49 20.54
N GLN A 344 17.94 -2.11 20.50
CA GLN A 344 19.04 -3.01 20.10
C GLN A 344 19.20 -4.23 21.04
N ALA A 345 18.75 -4.12 22.30
CA ALA A 345 18.74 -5.22 23.25
C ALA A 345 17.53 -6.17 23.08
N GLY A 346 16.62 -5.89 22.14
CA GLY A 346 15.41 -6.66 21.89
C GLY A 346 14.25 -6.35 22.83
N GLU A 347 14.37 -5.32 23.67
CA GLU A 347 13.31 -4.93 24.61
C GLU A 347 12.18 -4.23 23.86
N LYS A 348 10.95 -4.72 24.05
CA LYS A 348 9.74 -4.17 23.45
C LYS A 348 9.10 -3.17 24.39
N ARG A 349 8.85 -1.93 23.93
CA ARG A 349 8.20 -0.88 24.73
C ARG A 349 7.08 -0.20 23.95
N GLY A 350 5.95 0.05 24.60
CA GLY A 350 4.90 0.89 24.03
C GLY A 350 5.33 2.35 23.99
N ILE A 351 4.95 3.07 22.94
CA ILE A 351 5.15 4.53 22.88
C ILE A 351 3.81 5.18 22.55
N VAL A 352 3.40 6.12 23.38
CA VAL A 352 2.13 6.86 23.27
C VAL A 352 1.94 7.43 21.86
N PHE A 353 2.99 8.01 21.27
CA PHE A 353 2.94 8.58 19.92
C PHE A 353 2.51 7.56 18.85
N LEU A 354 3.06 6.35 18.88
CA LEU A 354 2.70 5.29 17.92
C LEU A 354 1.27 4.78 18.16
N ALA A 355 0.87 4.63 19.43
CA ALA A 355 -0.49 4.23 19.78
C ALA A 355 -1.53 5.30 19.36
N MET A 356 -1.20 6.59 19.51
CA MET A 356 -2.04 7.69 19.02
C MET A 356 -2.17 7.68 17.50
N LEU A 357 -1.06 7.46 16.78
CA LEU A 357 -1.08 7.39 15.31
C LEU A 357 -1.94 6.22 14.81
N TRP A 358 -1.81 5.07 15.44
CA TRP A 358 -2.66 3.91 15.16
C TRP A 358 -4.14 4.24 15.38
N LEU A 359 -4.47 4.89 16.49
CA LEU A 359 -5.85 5.24 16.83
C LEU A 359 -6.43 6.26 15.85
N GLU A 360 -5.65 7.27 15.48
CA GLU A 360 -6.04 8.28 14.49
C GLU A 360 -6.34 7.64 13.12
N ASN A 361 -5.48 6.72 12.68
CA ASN A 361 -5.69 5.92 11.47
C ASN A 361 -7.01 5.11 11.56
N ALA A 362 -7.25 4.44 12.68
CA ALA A 362 -8.44 3.62 12.87
C ALA A 362 -9.73 4.47 12.90
N LEU A 363 -9.71 5.63 13.57
CA LEU A 363 -10.83 6.57 13.63
C LEU A 363 -11.18 7.12 12.25
N GLN A 364 -10.19 7.58 11.48
CA GLN A 364 -10.44 8.15 10.16
C GLN A 364 -11.07 7.14 9.20
N ILE A 365 -10.56 5.90 9.16
CA ILE A 365 -11.16 4.85 8.31
C ILE A 365 -12.59 4.53 8.76
N THR A 366 -12.84 4.53 10.07
CA THR A 366 -14.19 4.30 10.62
C THR A 366 -15.17 5.41 10.23
N PHE A 367 -14.74 6.68 10.28
CA PHE A 367 -15.55 7.79 9.79
C PHE A 367 -15.82 7.70 8.29
N ARG A 368 -14.82 7.32 7.48
CA ARG A 368 -15.02 7.09 6.03
C ARG A 368 -16.01 5.97 5.74
N LEU A 369 -15.92 4.85 6.48
CA LEU A 369 -16.91 3.76 6.40
C LEU A 369 -18.31 4.27 6.73
N ARG A 370 -18.45 5.12 7.75
CA ARG A 370 -19.74 5.73 8.12
C ARG A 370 -20.29 6.66 7.04
N GLU A 371 -19.45 7.50 6.43
CA GLU A 371 -19.84 8.41 5.33
C GLU A 371 -20.40 7.65 4.12
N ILE A 372 -19.88 6.45 3.84
CA ILE A 372 -20.40 5.58 2.78
C ILE A 372 -21.50 4.62 3.25
N GLY A 373 -22.09 4.89 4.42
CA GLY A 373 -23.28 4.19 4.92
C GLY A 373 -23.01 2.89 5.69
N ILE A 374 -21.77 2.63 6.12
CA ILE A 374 -21.41 1.43 6.88
C ILE A 374 -21.24 1.84 8.34
N GLN A 375 -22.13 1.34 9.20
CA GLN A 375 -22.07 1.55 10.63
C GLN A 375 -21.96 0.20 11.33
N ASP A 376 -20.87 -0.01 12.05
CA ASP A 376 -20.71 -1.13 12.96
C ASP A 376 -20.54 -0.58 14.38
N PRO A 377 -21.58 -0.67 15.23
CA PRO A 377 -21.50 -0.20 16.61
C PRO A 377 -20.34 -0.84 17.38
N LYS A 378 -19.99 -2.10 17.09
CA LYS A 378 -18.89 -2.81 17.77
C LYS A 378 -17.54 -2.18 17.47
N LEU A 379 -17.35 -1.69 16.24
CA LEU A 379 -16.13 -0.99 15.85
C LEU A 379 -16.00 0.34 16.59
N ILE A 380 -17.11 1.06 16.79
CA ILE A 380 -17.13 2.32 17.55
C ILE A 380 -16.77 2.05 19.01
N ASP A 381 -17.41 1.07 19.65
CA ASP A 381 -17.14 0.71 21.06
C ASP A 381 -15.68 0.29 21.26
N TYR A 382 -15.14 -0.50 20.33
CA TYR A 382 -13.74 -0.88 20.33
C TYR A 382 -12.81 0.34 20.28
N LEU A 383 -13.05 1.30 19.39
CA LEU A 383 -12.24 2.51 19.27
C LEU A 383 -12.32 3.43 20.50
N VAL A 384 -13.49 3.53 21.12
CA VAL A 384 -13.66 4.28 22.37
C VAL A 384 -12.81 3.65 23.48
N ASN A 385 -12.82 2.32 23.60
CA ASN A 385 -12.01 1.61 24.59
C ASN A 385 -10.50 1.80 24.32
N GLU A 386 -10.05 1.74 23.07
CA GLU A 386 -8.65 1.98 22.73
C GLU A 386 -8.23 3.44 22.98
N LEU A 387 -9.10 4.41 22.67
CA LEU A 387 -8.85 5.83 23.00
C LEU A 387 -8.64 6.04 24.51
N GLN A 388 -9.46 5.40 25.34
CA GLN A 388 -9.33 5.47 26.80
C GLN A 388 -7.99 4.88 27.26
N LYS A 389 -7.57 3.72 26.72
CA LYS A 389 -6.27 3.10 27.04
C LYS A 389 -5.09 4.01 26.68
N VAL A 390 -5.11 4.60 25.48
CA VAL A 390 -4.03 5.50 25.02
C VAL A 390 -3.98 6.77 25.88
N THR A 391 -5.14 7.31 26.25
CA THR A 391 -5.24 8.51 27.10
C THR A 391 -4.67 8.25 28.49
N ARG A 392 -5.06 7.14 29.12
CA ARG A 392 -4.50 6.71 30.41
C ARG A 392 -2.98 6.53 30.34
N THR A 393 -2.48 5.85 29.31
CA THR A 393 -1.03 5.64 29.11
C THR A 393 -0.28 6.96 28.96
N ARG A 394 -0.88 7.95 28.27
CA ARG A 394 -0.32 9.30 28.13
C ARG A 394 -0.27 10.02 29.48
N GLU A 395 -1.35 9.99 30.24
CA GLU A 395 -1.44 10.63 31.56
C GLU A 395 -0.42 10.03 32.54
N GLU A 396 -0.32 8.71 32.61
CA GLU A 396 0.69 8.00 33.42
C GLU A 396 2.11 8.38 32.99
N SER A 397 2.38 8.48 31.68
CA SER A 397 3.70 8.89 31.16
C SER A 397 4.04 10.34 31.54
N VAL A 398 3.08 11.26 31.45
CA VAL A 398 3.26 12.66 31.84
C VAL A 398 3.49 12.77 33.35
N ALA A 399 2.70 12.06 34.15
CA ALA A 399 2.85 12.06 35.61
C ALA A 399 4.21 11.49 36.05
N ASN A 400 4.68 10.42 35.40
CA ASN A 400 6.01 9.86 35.65
C ASN A 400 7.14 10.86 35.33
N LEU A 401 7.04 11.58 34.21
CA LEU A 401 8.02 12.61 33.83
C LEU A 401 8.00 13.82 34.77
N GLN A 402 6.85 14.13 35.35
CA GLN A 402 6.67 15.22 36.31
C GLN A 402 6.99 14.80 37.76
N GLY A 403 7.34 13.53 37.99
CA GLY A 403 7.60 12.99 39.33
C GLY A 403 6.34 12.90 40.22
N THR A 404 5.14 12.94 39.63
CA THR A 404 3.87 12.99 40.34
C THR A 404 3.15 11.64 40.44
N CYS A 405 3.64 10.59 39.77
CA CYS A 405 3.06 9.25 39.86
C CYS A 405 3.84 8.35 40.83
N VAL A 406 3.19 7.97 41.93
CA VAL A 406 3.56 6.77 42.72
C VAL A 406 2.77 5.60 42.14
N PRO A 407 3.39 4.48 41.71
CA PRO A 407 2.65 3.35 41.16
C PRO A 407 1.62 2.80 42.15
N GLU A 408 0.35 2.65 41.72
CA GLU A 408 -0.75 2.09 42.55
C GLU A 408 -0.46 0.67 43.08
N TYR A 409 0.50 -0.06 42.51
CA TYR A 409 0.95 -1.35 43.02
C TYR A 409 1.62 -1.29 44.40
N SER A 410 1.95 -0.09 44.91
CA SER A 410 2.51 0.09 46.26
C SER A 410 1.44 0.25 47.36
N ARG A 411 0.13 0.14 47.04
CA ARG A 411 -0.97 0.24 48.02
C ARG A 411 -1.78 -1.05 48.21
N LEU A 412 -1.36 -2.17 47.63
CA LEU A 412 -2.02 -3.48 47.84
C LEU A 412 -1.21 -4.43 48.75
N SER A 413 -0.34 -3.88 49.59
CA SER A 413 0.30 -4.60 50.68
C SER A 413 0.38 -3.71 51.92
N SER A 414 -0.75 -3.48 52.56
CA SER A 414 -0.89 -3.08 53.96
C SER A 414 -2.25 -3.52 54.49
#